data_AF-A0A067FJC9-F1
#
_entry.id   AF-A0A067FJC9-F1
#
_cell.length_a   1.000
_cell.length_b   1.000
_cell.length_c   1.000
_cell.angle_alpha   90.00
_cell.angle_beta   90.00
_cell.angle_gamma   90.00
#
_symmetry.space_group_name_H-M   'P 1'
#
loop_
_entity.id
_entity.type
_entity.pdbx_description
1 polymer ?
#
loop_
_entity_poly.entity_id
_entity_poly.type
_entity_poly.pdbx_seq_one_letter_code
_entity_poly.pdbx_strand_id
1 'polypeptide(L)'
;FTSVAYLQQIWWFEVDGEVEFPFPAGTYSIFIRLQLGRASKRFGRRICSTEHVHGWDRKPVQFQLWTSDGQHASSQCILNEPGKWVQYHIGDFIVENGNLLTKIKFSMMQIDCTHTKGGLCLDSVLICPSKCTERLKHF
;
A
#
# COMPACT_ATOMS: atom_id res chain seq x y z
N PHE A 1 3.00 7.93 12.86
CA PHE A 1 1.69 7.34 13.19
C PHE A 1 1.91 6.03 13.93
N THR A 2 1.13 5.73 14.96
CA THR A 2 1.25 4.48 15.76
C THR A 2 -0.01 3.62 15.65
N SER A 3 -0.87 3.88 14.66
CA SER A 3 -2.18 3.24 14.48
C SER A 3 -2.20 2.48 13.16
N VAL A 4 -2.71 1.24 13.21
CA VAL A 4 -2.97 0.39 12.05
C VAL A 4 -4.48 0.35 11.82
N ALA A 5 -4.92 0.59 10.58
CA ALA A 5 -6.30 0.40 10.19
C ALA A 5 -6.57 -1.09 9.91
N TYR A 6 -7.73 -1.59 10.34
CA TYR A 6 -8.15 -2.97 10.09
C TYR A 6 -9.52 -2.99 9.43
N LEU A 7 -9.57 -3.55 8.22
CA LEU A 7 -10.79 -3.75 7.47
C LEU A 7 -11.47 -5.05 7.90
N GLN A 8 -12.64 -4.93 8.53
CA GLN A 8 -13.43 -6.08 8.94
C GLN A 8 -14.07 -6.78 7.74
N GLN A 9 -14.91 -6.06 6.98
CA GLN A 9 -15.61 -6.60 5.84
C GLN A 9 -16.05 -5.48 4.87
N ILE A 10 -15.98 -5.72 3.56
CA ILE A 10 -16.44 -4.80 2.51
C ILE A 10 -16.76 -5.54 1.21
N TRP A 11 -17.54 -4.91 0.32
CA TRP A 11 -17.79 -5.40 -1.04
C TRP A 11 -16.90 -4.73 -2.09
N TRP A 12 -16.77 -3.40 -2.05
CA TRP A 12 -15.89 -2.61 -2.92
C TRP A 12 -14.85 -1.90 -2.06
N PHE A 13 -13.58 -1.95 -2.46
CA PHE A 13 -12.50 -1.42 -1.65
C PHE A 13 -11.71 -0.38 -2.43
N GLU A 14 -11.51 0.78 -1.80
CA GLU A 14 -10.65 1.86 -2.28
C GLU A 14 -9.98 2.54 -1.09
N VAL A 15 -8.70 2.82 -1.23
CA VAL A 15 -7.93 3.67 -0.33
C VAL A 15 -7.23 4.70 -1.18
N ASP A 16 -7.50 5.97 -0.90
CA ASP A 16 -6.87 7.11 -1.53
C ASP A 16 -6.03 7.88 -0.54
N GLY A 17 -4.92 8.42 -1.04
CA GLY A 17 -4.08 9.33 -0.27
C GLY A 17 -3.48 10.40 -1.16
N GLU A 18 -3.19 11.53 -0.53
CA GLU A 18 -2.59 12.69 -1.17
C GLU A 18 -1.57 13.30 -0.23
N VAL A 19 -0.43 13.70 -0.77
CA VAL A 19 0.61 14.43 -0.04
C VAL A 19 1.25 15.46 -0.95
N GLU A 20 1.65 16.59 -0.38
CA GLU A 20 2.38 17.63 -1.09
C GLU A 20 3.65 17.96 -0.29
N PHE A 21 4.79 17.86 -0.95
CA PHE A 21 6.09 17.98 -0.27
C PHE A 21 7.19 18.48 -1.22
N PRO A 22 8.16 19.28 -0.75
CA PRO A 22 9.31 19.75 -1.56
C PRO A 22 10.40 18.66 -1.61
N PHE A 23 10.20 17.65 -2.46
CA PHE A 23 11.18 16.58 -2.62
C PHE A 23 12.46 17.11 -3.30
N PRO A 24 13.66 16.70 -2.88
CA PRO A 24 14.87 16.91 -3.67
C PRO A 24 14.74 16.27 -5.06
N ALA A 25 15.43 16.82 -6.05
CA ALA A 25 15.43 16.25 -7.39
C ALA A 25 15.95 14.80 -7.40
N GLY A 26 15.26 13.90 -8.10
CA GLY A 26 15.60 12.48 -8.17
C GLY A 26 14.40 11.58 -8.49
N THR A 27 14.68 10.27 -8.54
CA THR A 27 13.65 9.24 -8.75
C THR A 27 13.24 8.63 -7.41
N TYR A 28 11.94 8.51 -7.20
CA TYR A 28 11.35 8.00 -5.98
C TYR A 28 10.38 6.88 -6.29
N SER A 29 10.22 6.00 -5.31
CA SER A 29 9.30 4.87 -5.35
C SER A 29 8.36 4.98 -4.15
N ILE A 30 7.08 4.71 -4.40
CA ILE A 30 6.04 4.70 -3.37
C ILE A 30 5.57 3.27 -3.09
N PHE A 31 5.43 2.95 -1.80
CA PHE A 31 4.99 1.64 -1.32
C PHE A 31 3.88 1.79 -0.30
N ILE A 32 3.00 0.80 -0.24
CA ILE A 32 1.99 0.67 0.81
C ILE A 32 2.23 -0.61 1.61
N ARG A 33 2.25 -0.45 2.94
CA ARG A 33 2.49 -1.54 3.87
C ARG A 33 1.18 -2.17 4.31
N LEU A 34 0.99 -3.42 3.90
CA LEU A 34 -0.24 -4.18 4.14
C LEU A 34 0.04 -5.51 4.83
N GLN A 35 -0.95 -6.01 5.57
CA GLN A 35 -0.95 -7.37 6.10
C GLN A 35 -2.34 -7.99 5.92
N LEU A 36 -2.39 -9.20 5.38
CA LEU A 36 -3.60 -10.01 5.41
C LEU A 36 -3.67 -10.74 6.76
N GLY A 37 -4.60 -10.32 7.60
CA GLY A 37 -4.80 -10.79 8.96
C GLY A 37 -4.69 -9.66 9.98
N ARG A 38 -4.86 -10.02 11.25
CA ARG A 38 -4.81 -9.09 12.38
C ARG A 38 -3.75 -9.52 13.38
N ALA A 39 -2.85 -8.61 13.73
CA ALA A 39 -1.91 -8.85 14.81
C ALA A 39 -2.67 -9.05 16.14
N SER A 40 -2.40 -10.16 16.82
CA SER A 40 -2.96 -10.47 18.14
C SER A 40 -1.89 -11.05 19.06
N LYS A 41 -2.20 -11.17 20.36
CA LYS A 41 -1.32 -11.80 21.35
C LYS A 41 -2.00 -13.05 21.88
N ARG A 42 -1.29 -14.17 21.89
CA ARG A 42 -1.75 -15.43 22.50
C ARG A 42 -0.64 -15.98 23.37
N PHE A 43 -0.92 -16.19 24.67
CA PHE A 43 0.06 -16.64 25.66
C PHE A 43 1.37 -15.82 25.66
N GLY A 44 1.27 -14.50 25.55
CA GLY A 44 2.43 -13.59 25.52
C GLY A 44 3.22 -13.57 24.20
N ARG A 45 2.93 -14.47 23.26
CA ARG A 45 3.54 -14.48 21.92
C ARG A 45 2.72 -13.65 20.94
N ARG A 46 3.40 -12.86 20.11
CA ARG A 46 2.77 -12.11 19.02
C ARG A 46 2.45 -13.09 17.90
N ILE A 47 1.18 -13.15 17.50
CA ILE A 47 0.68 -13.99 16.42
C ILE A 47 -0.11 -13.13 15.43
N CYS A 48 -0.37 -13.65 14.23
CA CYS A 48 -1.30 -13.04 13.29
C CYS A 48 -2.50 -13.97 13.11
N SER A 49 -3.70 -13.48 13.43
CA SER A 49 -4.95 -14.20 13.15
C SER A 49 -5.35 -13.94 11.71
N THR A 50 -5.60 -15.01 10.95
CA THR A 50 -6.01 -14.96 9.54
C THR A 50 -7.48 -15.39 9.36
N GLU A 51 -8.21 -15.60 10.46
CA GLU A 51 -9.57 -16.18 10.47
C GLU A 51 -10.60 -15.36 9.65
N HIS A 52 -10.40 -14.05 9.56
CA HIS A 52 -11.28 -13.14 8.82
C HIS A 52 -10.76 -12.77 7.43
N VAL A 53 -9.64 -13.34 6.99
CA VAL A 53 -9.06 -13.06 5.67
C VAL A 53 -9.83 -13.81 4.60
N HIS A 54 -10.45 -13.07 3.68
CA HIS A 54 -11.18 -13.65 2.55
C HIS A 54 -11.30 -12.65 1.39
N GLY A 55 -11.52 -13.14 0.17
CA GLY A 55 -11.91 -12.36 -1.02
C GLY A 55 -10.79 -11.65 -1.77
N TRP A 56 -9.62 -11.43 -1.14
CA TRP A 56 -8.51 -10.68 -1.73
C TRP A 56 -7.77 -11.41 -2.87
N ASP A 57 -7.84 -12.74 -2.89
CA ASP A 57 -7.17 -13.62 -3.84
C ASP A 57 -7.95 -13.80 -5.17
N ARG A 58 -9.17 -13.27 -5.25
CA ARG A 58 -10.08 -13.46 -6.39
C ARG A 58 -9.71 -12.64 -7.62
N LYS A 59 -9.23 -11.41 -7.42
CA LYS A 59 -8.83 -10.48 -8.48
C LYS A 59 -7.57 -9.73 -8.06
N PRO A 60 -6.78 -9.20 -9.00
CA PRO A 60 -5.71 -8.30 -8.61
C PRO A 60 -6.26 -7.02 -7.97
N VAL A 61 -5.56 -6.54 -6.96
CA VAL A 61 -5.67 -5.16 -6.48
C VAL A 61 -4.91 -4.28 -7.45
N GLN A 62 -5.49 -3.13 -7.79
CA GLN A 62 -4.86 -2.12 -8.63
C GLN A 62 -4.33 -0.97 -7.77
N PHE A 63 -3.09 -0.60 -8.02
CA PHE A 63 -2.45 0.58 -7.46
C PHE A 63 -2.26 1.62 -8.54
N GLN A 64 -2.46 2.88 -8.20
CA GLN A 64 -2.27 4.00 -9.12
C GLN A 64 -1.55 5.14 -8.40
N LEU A 65 -0.82 5.93 -9.19
CA LEU A 65 -0.01 7.06 -8.75
C LEU A 65 -0.16 8.18 -9.77
N TRP A 66 -0.37 9.41 -9.31
CA TRP A 66 -0.34 10.62 -10.13
C TRP A 66 0.45 11.71 -9.43
N THR A 67 1.08 12.57 -10.22
CA THR A 67 1.78 13.76 -9.73
C THR A 67 1.22 15.03 -10.37
N SER A 68 1.42 16.18 -9.73
CA SER A 68 0.93 17.49 -10.23
C SER A 68 1.51 17.91 -11.58
N ASP A 69 2.68 17.39 -11.95
CA ASP A 69 3.33 17.61 -13.25
C ASP A 69 2.86 16.62 -14.33
N GLY A 70 1.89 15.74 -14.01
CA GLY A 70 1.21 14.89 -14.98
C GLY A 70 1.79 13.49 -15.15
N GLN A 71 2.78 13.08 -14.34
CA GLN A 71 3.23 11.69 -14.36
C GLN A 71 2.16 10.76 -13.80
N HIS A 72 2.12 9.54 -14.33
CA HIS A 72 1.20 8.51 -13.89
C HIS A 72 1.86 7.13 -13.95
N ALA A 73 1.64 6.33 -12.92
CA ALA A 73 2.03 4.93 -12.88
C ALA A 73 0.88 4.07 -12.36
N SER A 74 0.78 2.84 -12.85
CA SER A 74 -0.16 1.85 -12.33
C SER A 74 0.47 0.47 -12.27
N SER A 75 0.06 -0.30 -11.27
CA SER A 75 0.50 -1.66 -11.07
C SER A 75 -0.64 -2.51 -10.51
N GLN A 76 -0.53 -3.83 -10.64
CA GLN A 76 -1.53 -4.77 -10.18
C GLN A 76 -0.88 -5.99 -9.55
N CYS A 77 -1.42 -6.47 -8.44
CA CYS A 77 -1.00 -7.74 -7.86
C CYS A 77 -2.13 -8.41 -7.06
N ILE A 78 -2.04 -9.72 -6.90
CA ILE A 78 -2.97 -10.47 -6.05
C ILE A 78 -2.43 -10.45 -4.61
N LEU A 79 -3.27 -10.14 -3.63
CA LEU A 79 -2.89 -10.26 -2.22
C LEU A 79 -3.19 -11.69 -1.75
N ASN A 80 -2.15 -12.52 -1.65
CA ASN A 80 -2.28 -13.94 -1.30
C ASN A 80 -1.32 -14.40 -0.18
N GLU A 81 -0.66 -13.46 0.50
CA GLU A 81 0.30 -13.75 1.58
C GLU A 81 -0.26 -13.39 2.97
N PRO A 82 -1.09 -14.26 3.58
CA PRO A 82 -1.60 -14.04 4.93
C PRO A 82 -0.52 -14.17 6.00
N GLY A 83 -0.68 -13.42 7.09
CA GLY A 83 0.18 -13.52 8.28
C GLY A 83 1.45 -12.68 8.25
N LYS A 84 1.81 -12.09 7.10
CA LYS A 84 3.04 -11.29 6.94
C LYS A 84 2.71 -9.83 6.62
N TRP A 85 3.64 -8.95 7.00
CA TRP A 85 3.64 -7.58 6.51
C TRP A 85 4.40 -7.54 5.20
N VAL A 86 3.82 -6.95 4.17
CA VAL A 86 4.40 -6.85 2.83
C VAL A 86 4.35 -5.39 2.38
N GLN A 87 5.43 -4.94 1.74
CA GLN A 87 5.52 -3.63 1.11
C GLN A 87 5.15 -3.77 -0.36
N TYR A 88 3.93 -3.36 -0.72
CA TYR A 88 3.48 -3.39 -2.10
C TYR A 88 3.91 -2.12 -2.82
N HIS A 89 4.60 -2.28 -3.94
CA HIS A 89 5.02 -1.17 -4.79
C HIS A 89 3.80 -0.59 -5.53
N ILE A 90 3.55 0.71 -5.35
CA ILE A 90 2.47 1.41 -6.05
C ILE A 90 2.98 1.86 -7.43
N GLY A 91 4.15 2.53 -7.45
CA GLY A 91 4.73 3.09 -8.66
C GLY A 91 5.95 3.97 -8.36
N ASP A 92 6.53 4.49 -9.42
CA ASP A 92 7.70 5.38 -9.38
C ASP A 92 7.35 6.75 -9.98
N PHE A 93 8.02 7.79 -9.51
CA PHE A 93 7.91 9.15 -10.04
C PHE A 93 9.26 9.87 -9.99
N ILE A 94 9.40 10.88 -10.84
CA ILE A 94 10.62 11.69 -10.95
C ILE A 94 10.32 13.08 -10.43
N VAL A 95 11.25 13.67 -9.70
CA VAL A 95 11.23 15.07 -9.30
C VAL A 95 12.34 15.77 -10.05
N GLU A 96 11.98 16.62 -11.01
CA GLU A 96 12.97 17.37 -11.82
C GLU A 96 13.47 18.61 -11.08
N ASN A 97 12.56 19.36 -10.47
CA ASN A 97 12.87 20.61 -9.79
C ASN A 97 12.63 20.50 -8.28
N GLY A 98 13.71 20.31 -7.52
CA GLY A 98 13.64 20.10 -6.08
C GLY A 98 13.21 21.32 -5.24
N ASN A 99 13.00 22.48 -5.86
CA ASN A 99 12.56 23.70 -5.17
C ASN A 99 11.03 23.90 -5.23
N LEU A 100 10.31 23.06 -5.98
CA LEU A 100 8.86 23.13 -6.10
C LEU A 100 8.19 22.05 -5.24
N LEU A 101 7.01 22.36 -4.74
CA LEU A 101 6.16 21.36 -4.10
C LEU A 101 5.72 20.36 -5.18
N THR A 102 5.98 19.08 -4.92
CA THR A 102 5.44 17.98 -5.74
C THR A 102 4.24 17.43 -5.00
N LYS A 103 3.08 17.54 -5.62
CA LYS A 103 1.85 16.94 -5.13
C LYS A 103 1.71 15.55 -5.72
N ILE A 104 1.50 14.57 -4.85
CA ILE A 104 1.40 13.15 -5.18
C ILE A 104 0.03 12.67 -4.72
N LYS A 105 -0.69 12.01 -5.62
CA LYS A 105 -1.91 11.26 -5.34
C LYS A 105 -1.64 9.79 -5.58
N PHE A 106 -2.13 8.93 -4.71
CA PHE A 106 -2.03 7.49 -4.91
C PHE A 106 -3.34 6.83 -4.49
N SER A 107 -3.63 5.70 -5.11
CA SER A 107 -4.78 4.88 -4.77
C SER A 107 -4.46 3.40 -4.77
N MET A 108 -5.23 2.66 -4.00
CA MET A 108 -5.30 1.20 -3.97
C MET A 108 -6.76 0.80 -4.07
N MET A 109 -7.14 0.07 -5.12
CA MET A 109 -8.53 -0.32 -5.33
C MET A 109 -8.69 -1.79 -5.75
N GLN A 110 -9.79 -2.38 -5.31
CA GLN A 110 -10.26 -3.66 -5.79
C GLN A 110 -11.78 -3.66 -5.84
N ILE A 111 -12.31 -3.46 -7.04
CA ILE A 111 -13.74 -3.48 -7.28
C ILE A 111 -14.12 -4.90 -7.69
N ASP A 112 -14.63 -5.66 -6.73
CA ASP A 112 -15.22 -6.97 -6.99
C ASP A 112 -16.49 -7.17 -6.18
N CYS A 113 -17.64 -6.91 -6.79
CA CYS A 113 -18.93 -7.04 -6.14
C CYS A 113 -19.45 -8.49 -6.10
N THR A 114 -18.66 -9.48 -6.52
CA THR A 114 -19.08 -10.89 -6.51
C THR A 114 -18.86 -11.55 -5.15
N HIS A 115 -17.90 -11.07 -4.35
CA HIS A 115 -17.55 -11.64 -3.05
C HIS A 115 -17.19 -10.53 -2.05
N THR A 116 -17.57 -10.73 -0.79
CA THR A 116 -17.07 -9.91 0.32
C THR A 116 -15.57 -10.11 0.49
N LYS A 117 -14.92 -9.09 1.04
CA LYS A 117 -13.50 -9.07 1.38
C LYS A 117 -13.35 -8.66 2.82
N GLY A 118 -12.37 -9.19 3.52
CA GLY A 118 -12.12 -8.85 4.91
C GLY A 118 -10.72 -9.23 5.38
N GLY A 119 -10.37 -8.78 6.57
CA GLY A 119 -9.11 -9.14 7.20
C GLY A 119 -7.88 -8.45 6.61
N LEU A 120 -7.99 -7.21 6.12
CA LEU A 120 -6.85 -6.43 5.65
C LEU A 120 -6.40 -5.42 6.71
N CYS A 121 -5.13 -5.45 7.09
CA CYS A 121 -4.46 -4.44 7.88
C CYS A 121 -3.69 -3.49 6.96
N LEU A 122 -3.90 -2.19 7.15
CA LEU A 122 -3.18 -1.11 6.48
C LEU A 122 -2.44 -0.27 7.53
N ASP A 123 -1.15 -0.07 7.32
CA ASP A 123 -0.28 0.61 8.29
C ASP A 123 0.21 1.97 7.79
N SER A 124 1.07 1.96 6.76
CA SER A 124 1.78 3.15 6.32
C SER A 124 2.01 3.18 4.81
N VAL A 125 2.20 4.38 4.28
CA VAL A 125 2.72 4.61 2.94
C VAL A 125 4.14 5.14 3.06
N LEU A 126 5.05 4.56 2.28
CA LEU A 126 6.47 4.90 2.27
C LEU A 126 6.84 5.49 0.93
N ILE A 127 7.44 6.67 0.94
CA ILE A 127 8.08 7.29 -0.22
C ILE A 127 9.58 7.30 0.04
N CYS A 128 10.36 6.74 -0.86
CA CYS A 128 11.81 6.68 -0.71
C CYS A 128 12.54 6.82 -2.05
N PRO A 129 13.80 7.31 -2.07
CA PRO A 129 14.58 7.35 -3.29
C PRO A 129 14.73 5.95 -3.90
N SER A 130 14.52 5.80 -5.20
CA SER A 130 14.49 4.49 -5.86
C SER A 130 15.78 3.69 -5.69
N LYS A 131 16.93 4.38 -5.53
CA LYS A 131 18.24 3.76 -5.23
C LYS A 131 18.27 2.98 -3.91
N CYS A 132 17.37 3.28 -2.98
CA CYS A 132 17.28 2.61 -1.68
C CYS A 132 16.32 1.40 -1.68
N THR A 133 15.59 1.17 -2.77
CA THR A 133 14.51 0.17 -2.83
C THR A 133 14.99 -1.27 -2.76
N GLU A 134 16.22 -1.56 -3.19
CA GLU A 134 16.83 -2.90 -3.06
C GLU A 134 16.84 -3.38 -1.61
N ARG A 135 16.99 -2.47 -0.65
CA ARG A 135 16.97 -2.79 0.78
C ARG A 135 15.58 -3.11 1.31
N LEU A 136 14.52 -2.66 0.64
CA LEU A 136 13.13 -2.89 1.05
C LEU A 136 12.59 -4.25 0.62
N LYS A 137 13.22 -4.91 -0.37
CA LYS A 137 12.86 -6.27 -0.80
C LYS A 137 13.24 -7.37 0.21
N HIS A 138 13.99 -7.01 1.26
CA HIS A 138 14.51 -7.94 2.27
C HIS A 138 13.75 -7.92 3.60
N PHE A 139 12.65 -7.17 3.70
CA PHE A 139 11.85 -7.03 4.94
C PHE A 139 10.43 -7.58 4.81
#